data_AF-A0A7C3ANS7-F1
#
_entry.id   AF-A0A7C3ANS7-F1
#
_cell.length_a   1.000
_cell.length_b   1.000
_cell.length_c   1.000
_cell.angle_alpha   90.00
_cell.angle_beta   90.00
_cell.angle_gamma   90.00
#
_symmetry.space_group_name_H-M   'P 1'
#
loop_
_entity.id
_entity.type
_entity.pdbx_description
1 polymer ?
#
loop_
_entity_poly.entity_id
_entity_poly.type
_entity_poly.pdbx_seq_one_letter_code
_entity_poly.pdbx_strand_id
1 'polypeptide(L)'
;MSTQRISQEQRKNTQICLDILLQCKTGQQTIAALDEIAQIFSAAGDPVAESAKQAFQLSQSMDEASVLQVRDEFINQFRSFLAATESLATTSTDRIASEKVSPTVESAKPKGKRGCLISAFGILILVIALIAIAAVVFLLVGGG
;
A
#
# COMPACT_ATOMS: atom_id res chain seq x y z
N MET A 1 24.31 -2.60 3.61
CA MET A 1 23.53 -2.77 4.86
C MET A 1 22.34 -1.81 5.00
N SER A 2 22.00 -0.99 3.98
CA SER A 2 21.05 0.13 4.17
C SER A 2 19.57 -0.20 3.91
N THR A 3 19.26 -1.21 3.11
CA THR A 3 17.87 -1.56 2.69
C THR A 3 16.99 -2.12 3.81
N GLN A 4 17.56 -2.74 4.86
CA GLN A 4 16.79 -3.28 5.97
C GLN A 4 16.18 -2.21 6.89
N ARG A 5 16.87 -1.07 7.10
CA ARG A 5 16.38 0.00 7.98
C ARG A 5 15.18 0.72 7.38
N ILE A 6 15.26 1.04 6.09
CA ILE A 6 14.16 1.68 5.32
C ILE A 6 12.87 0.86 5.47
N SER A 7 12.97 -0.47 5.34
CA SER A 7 11.81 -1.37 5.50
C SER A 7 11.19 -1.35 6.92
N GLN A 8 11.99 -1.23 7.99
CA GLN A 8 11.45 -1.15 9.36
C GLN A 8 10.80 0.19 9.66
N GLU A 9 11.39 1.28 9.17
CA GLU A 9 10.86 2.64 9.35
C GLU A 9 9.56 2.83 8.57
N GLN A 10 9.51 2.38 7.31
CA GLN A 10 8.27 2.29 6.54
C GLN A 10 7.22 1.41 7.24
N ARG A 11 7.58 0.22 7.74
CA ARG A 11 6.64 -0.66 8.48
C ARG A 11 6.05 0.04 9.71
N LYS A 12 6.86 0.79 10.46
CA LYS A 12 6.40 1.58 11.62
C LYS A 12 5.46 2.71 11.19
N ASN A 13 5.80 3.47 10.15
CA ASN A 13 4.97 4.57 9.66
C ASN A 13 3.63 4.06 9.11
N THR A 14 3.64 2.96 8.34
CA THR A 14 2.41 2.29 7.87
C THR A 14 1.54 1.79 9.02
N GLN A 15 2.12 1.27 10.11
CA GLN A 15 1.36 0.87 11.30
C GLN A 15 0.66 2.07 11.95
N ILE A 16 1.37 3.20 12.14
CA ILE A 16 0.82 4.45 12.69
C ILE A 16 -0.33 4.96 11.80
N CYS A 17 -0.12 5.00 10.48
CA CYS A 17 -1.13 5.46 9.53
C CYS A 17 -2.38 4.57 9.51
N LEU A 18 -2.21 3.25 9.66
CA LEU A 18 -3.30 2.30 9.79
C LEU A 18 -4.11 2.53 11.08
N ASP A 19 -3.44 2.76 12.21
CA ASP A 19 -4.10 3.02 13.50
C ASP A 19 -4.86 4.36 13.50
N ILE A 20 -4.39 5.37 12.77
CA ILE A 20 -5.12 6.64 12.55
C ILE A 20 -6.40 6.39 11.74
N LEU A 21 -6.31 5.71 10.58
CA LEU A 21 -7.48 5.44 9.74
C LEU A 21 -8.54 4.57 10.44
N LEU A 22 -8.13 3.58 11.24
CA LEU A 22 -9.04 2.72 11.99
C LEU A 22 -9.84 3.47 13.07
N GLN A 23 -9.35 4.62 13.53
CA GLN A 23 -10.06 5.49 14.48
C GLN A 23 -11.02 6.48 13.80
N CYS A 24 -10.90 6.69 12.49
CA CYS A 24 -11.75 7.61 11.72
C CYS A 24 -13.15 7.02 11.50
N LYS A 25 -14.17 7.68 12.05
CA LYS A 25 -15.58 7.26 11.96
C LYS A 25 -16.40 8.05 10.95
N THR A 26 -15.92 9.23 10.54
CA THR A 26 -16.61 10.14 9.62
C THR A 26 -15.75 10.49 8.40
N GLY A 27 -16.40 11.02 7.37
CA GLY A 27 -15.71 11.52 6.17
C GLY A 27 -14.70 12.63 6.50
N GLN A 28 -15.07 13.61 7.33
CA GLN A 28 -14.16 14.68 7.74
C GLN A 28 -12.93 14.18 8.52
N GLN A 29 -13.09 13.22 9.43
CA GLN A 29 -11.96 12.60 10.13
C GLN A 29 -11.04 11.87 9.15
N THR A 30 -11.61 11.16 8.18
CA THR A 30 -10.87 10.47 7.13
C THR A 30 -10.08 11.45 6.26
N ILE A 31 -10.69 12.57 5.84
CA ILE A 31 -10.02 13.63 5.06
C ILE A 31 -8.83 14.20 5.83
N ALA A 32 -9.00 14.53 7.12
CA ALA A 32 -7.91 15.02 7.96
C ALA A 32 -6.79 13.98 8.12
N ALA A 33 -7.14 12.71 8.32
CA ALA A 33 -6.18 11.61 8.40
C ALA A 33 -5.41 11.40 7.08
N LEU A 34 -6.04 11.53 5.92
CA LEU A 34 -5.35 11.40 4.62
C LEU A 34 -4.29 12.50 4.41
N ASP A 35 -4.55 13.73 4.89
CA ASP A 35 -3.54 14.79 4.89
C ASP A 35 -2.40 14.52 5.88
N GLU A 36 -2.71 14.10 7.12
CA GLU A 36 -1.71 13.72 8.12
C GLU A 36 -0.80 12.57 7.62
N ILE A 37 -1.39 11.57 6.97
CA ILE A 37 -0.68 10.44 6.35
C ILE A 37 0.21 10.91 5.21
N ALA A 38 -0.27 11.84 4.37
CA ALA A 38 0.55 12.45 3.32
C ALA A 38 1.77 13.18 3.91
N GLN A 39 1.60 13.91 5.01
CA GLN A 39 2.70 14.59 5.71
C GLN A 39 3.71 13.59 6.31
N ILE A 40 3.25 12.55 6.99
CA ILE A 40 4.10 11.49 7.58
C ILE A 40 4.96 10.81 6.51
N PHE A 41 4.35 10.38 5.40
CA PHE A 41 5.09 9.72 4.31
C PHE A 41 5.96 10.69 3.51
N SER A 42 5.57 11.96 3.38
CA SER A 42 6.37 13.00 2.70
C SER A 42 7.67 13.27 3.48
N ALA A 43 7.60 13.36 4.81
CA ALA A 43 8.78 13.48 5.67
C ALA A 43 9.73 12.27 5.57
N ALA A 44 9.20 11.08 5.25
CA ALA A 44 9.97 9.87 4.98
C ALA A 44 10.50 9.75 3.53
N GLY A 45 10.11 10.66 2.63
CA GLY A 45 10.44 10.59 1.20
C GLY A 45 9.76 9.44 0.46
N ASP A 46 8.61 8.95 0.95
CA ASP A 46 7.93 7.77 0.45
C ASP A 46 6.91 8.13 -0.66
N PRO A 47 6.86 7.41 -1.80
CA PRO A 47 5.87 7.66 -2.86
C PRO A 47 4.41 7.53 -2.40
N VAL A 48 4.11 6.84 -1.31
CA VAL A 48 2.76 6.79 -0.70
C VAL A 48 2.25 8.18 -0.31
N ALA A 49 3.14 9.15 -0.04
CA ALA A 49 2.78 10.53 0.28
C ALA A 49 1.94 11.19 -0.82
N GLU A 50 2.34 11.03 -2.09
CA GLU A 50 1.63 11.63 -3.22
C GLU A 50 0.30 10.93 -3.48
N SER A 51 0.21 9.61 -3.26
CA SER A 51 -1.07 8.88 -3.31
C SER A 51 -2.04 9.34 -2.22
N ALA A 52 -1.57 9.51 -0.97
CA ALA A 52 -2.38 10.02 0.13
C ALA A 52 -2.85 11.46 -0.10
N LYS A 53 -1.98 12.31 -0.65
CA LYS A 53 -2.29 13.70 -1.01
C LYS A 53 -3.29 13.82 -2.16
N GLN A 54 -3.20 12.96 -3.17
CA GLN A 54 -4.22 12.87 -4.23
C GLN A 54 -5.55 12.37 -3.67
N ALA A 55 -5.54 11.36 -2.80
CA ALA A 55 -6.74 10.86 -2.13
C ALA A 55 -7.39 11.93 -1.24
N PHE A 56 -6.60 12.72 -0.51
CA PHE A 56 -7.06 13.89 0.25
C PHE A 56 -7.75 14.92 -0.65
N GLN A 57 -7.10 15.34 -1.74
CA GLN A 57 -7.68 16.32 -2.68
C GLN A 57 -8.99 15.83 -3.31
N LEU A 58 -9.04 14.55 -3.72
CA LEU A 58 -10.25 13.95 -4.27
C LEU A 58 -11.37 13.87 -3.21
N SER A 59 -11.03 13.45 -1.98
CA SER A 59 -12.00 13.27 -0.89
C SER A 59 -12.69 14.57 -0.46
N GLN A 60 -12.11 15.74 -0.71
CA GLN A 60 -12.76 17.04 -0.43
C GLN A 60 -14.01 17.30 -1.28
N SER A 61 -14.13 16.67 -2.46
CA SER A 61 -15.29 16.81 -3.36
C SER A 61 -16.21 15.59 -3.39
N MET A 62 -15.91 14.55 -2.59
CA MET A 62 -16.67 13.30 -2.53
C MET A 62 -17.75 13.35 -1.44
N ASP A 63 -18.80 12.54 -1.61
CA ASP A 63 -19.76 12.26 -0.55
C ASP A 63 -19.14 11.39 0.56
N GLU A 64 -19.74 11.42 1.76
CA GLU A 64 -19.19 10.72 2.93
C GLU A 64 -19.05 9.21 2.73
N ALA A 65 -19.96 8.54 2.00
CA ALA A 65 -19.86 7.10 1.78
C ALA A 65 -18.66 6.77 0.88
N SER A 66 -18.43 7.56 -0.16
CA SER A 66 -17.26 7.43 -1.05
C SER A 66 -15.95 7.75 -0.32
N VAL A 67 -15.92 8.74 0.58
CA VAL A 67 -14.73 9.02 1.43
C VAL A 67 -14.43 7.84 2.38
N LEU A 68 -15.46 7.22 2.96
CA LEU A 68 -15.29 6.04 3.81
C LEU A 68 -14.84 4.81 3.03
N GLN A 69 -15.20 4.67 1.74
CA GLN A 69 -14.61 3.64 0.87
C GLN A 69 -13.12 3.87 0.63
N VAL A 70 -12.68 5.13 0.41
CA VAL A 70 -11.26 5.47 0.29
C VAL A 70 -10.50 5.10 1.57
N ARG A 71 -11.05 5.38 2.76
CA ARG A 71 -10.50 4.93 4.06
C ARG A 71 -10.25 3.42 4.07
N ASP A 72 -11.28 2.64 3.72
CA ASP A 72 -11.25 1.18 3.83
C ASP A 72 -10.29 0.55 2.82
N GLU A 73 -10.16 1.14 1.63
CA GLU A 73 -9.15 0.77 0.64
C GLU A 73 -7.72 1.03 1.15
N PHE A 74 -7.43 2.21 1.72
CA PHE A 74 -6.13 2.48 2.34
C PHE A 74 -5.82 1.53 3.51
N ILE A 75 -6.82 1.22 4.35
CA ILE A 75 -6.70 0.22 5.44
C ILE A 75 -6.30 -1.15 4.88
N ASN A 76 -6.94 -1.60 3.79
CA ASN A 76 -6.64 -2.88 3.15
C ASN A 76 -5.24 -2.89 2.51
N GLN A 77 -4.83 -1.80 1.86
CA GLN A 77 -3.50 -1.66 1.28
C GLN A 77 -2.40 -1.68 2.34
N PHE A 78 -2.57 -0.93 3.45
CA PHE A 78 -1.63 -0.94 4.57
C PHE A 78 -1.54 -2.32 5.23
N ARG A 79 -2.67 -3.01 5.47
CA ARG A 79 -2.66 -4.41 5.96
C ARG A 79 -1.92 -5.35 5.02
N SER A 80 -2.13 -5.22 3.70
CA SER A 80 -1.46 -6.04 2.69
C SER A 80 0.05 -5.80 2.67
N PHE A 81 0.50 -4.54 2.82
CA PHE A 81 1.91 -4.18 2.94
C PHE A 81 2.55 -4.76 4.21
N LEU A 82 1.87 -4.65 5.36
CA LEU A 82 2.35 -5.19 6.63
C LEU A 82 2.48 -6.73 6.58
N ALA A 83 1.49 -7.43 5.99
CA ALA A 83 1.54 -8.87 5.80
C ALA A 83 2.66 -9.31 4.82
N ALA A 84 2.84 -8.59 3.72
CA ALA A 84 3.90 -8.88 2.75
C ALA A 84 5.31 -8.67 3.34
N THR A 85 5.51 -7.62 4.13
CA THR A 85 6.79 -7.35 4.81
C THR A 85 7.08 -8.34 5.95
N GLU A 86 6.06 -8.89 6.59
CA GLU A 86 6.21 -9.96 7.59
C GLU A 86 6.66 -11.29 6.96
N SER A 87 6.06 -11.68 5.83
CA SER A 87 6.45 -12.88 5.06
C SER A 87 7.90 -12.81 4.55
N LEU A 88 8.40 -11.62 4.21
CA LEU A 88 9.83 -11.44 3.88
C LEU A 88 10.76 -11.63 5.10
N ALA A 89 10.32 -11.25 6.30
CA ALA A 89 11.13 -11.37 7.51
C ALA A 89 11.33 -12.85 7.92
N THR A 90 10.29 -13.68 7.80
CA THR A 90 10.37 -15.12 8.09
C THR A 90 11.21 -15.87 7.05
N THR A 91 11.03 -15.56 5.76
CA THR A 91 11.76 -16.22 4.65
C THR A 91 13.29 -16.04 4.72
N SER A 92 13.78 -14.96 5.34
CA SER A 92 15.23 -14.76 5.57
C SER A 92 15.81 -15.62 6.69
N THR A 93 15.00 -16.15 7.61
CA THR A 93 15.48 -16.92 8.77
C THR A 93 15.70 -18.39 8.41
N ASP A 94 14.78 -18.99 7.63
CA ASP A 94 14.87 -20.40 7.21
C ASP A 94 16.13 -20.73 6.38
N ARG A 95 16.68 -19.76 5.64
CA ARG A 95 17.90 -19.97 4.85
C ARG A 95 19.19 -20.10 5.66
N ILE A 96 19.20 -19.67 6.92
CA ILE A 96 20.40 -19.73 7.79
C ILE A 96 20.38 -21.01 8.64
N ALA A 97 19.20 -21.57 8.91
CA ALA A 97 19.04 -22.79 9.72
C ALA A 97 19.31 -24.11 8.97
N SER A 98 19.44 -24.11 7.64
CA SER A 98 19.52 -25.32 6.79
C SER A 98 20.90 -25.65 6.20
N GLU A 99 22.01 -25.11 6.73
CA GLU A 99 23.37 -25.43 6.24
C GLU A 99 24.05 -26.62 6.97
N LYS A 100 23.26 -27.62 7.40
CA LYS A 100 23.79 -28.96 7.71
C LYS A 100 22.87 -30.06 7.17
N VAL A 101 23.50 -31.03 6.52
CA VAL A 101 22.93 -32.24 5.88
C VAL A 101 22.31 -32.02 4.49
N SER A 102 23.13 -32.29 3.48
CA SER A 102 22.76 -32.84 2.17
C SER A 102 23.17 -34.33 2.12
N PRO A 103 22.80 -35.17 1.13
CA PRO A 103 22.23 -34.83 -0.19
C PRO A 103 21.05 -35.71 -0.70
N THR A 104 20.60 -35.43 -1.94
CA THR A 104 19.76 -36.27 -2.85
C THR A 104 18.32 -36.56 -2.38
N VAL A 105 17.23 -36.41 -3.16
CA VAL A 105 16.96 -36.14 -4.60
C VAL A 105 15.74 -35.18 -4.67
N GLU A 106 15.25 -34.58 -5.77
CA GLU A 106 15.52 -34.68 -7.23
C GLU A 106 15.35 -33.30 -7.93
N SER A 107 15.10 -33.27 -9.24
CA SER A 107 14.94 -32.06 -10.07
C SER A 107 13.50 -31.54 -10.13
N ALA A 108 13.28 -30.29 -9.72
CA ALA A 108 12.23 -29.44 -10.31
C ALA A 108 12.78 -28.02 -10.50
N LYS A 109 12.97 -27.61 -11.77
CA LYS A 109 13.60 -26.34 -12.16
C LYS A 109 12.56 -25.33 -12.65
N PRO A 110 12.14 -24.35 -11.83
CA PRO A 110 11.59 -23.10 -12.35
C PRO A 110 12.74 -22.12 -12.63
N LYS A 111 12.93 -21.78 -13.91
CA LYS A 111 13.82 -20.67 -14.32
C LYS A 111 13.37 -19.39 -13.62
N GLY A 112 14.33 -18.59 -13.15
CA GLY A 112 14.05 -17.45 -12.27
C GLY A 112 13.10 -16.42 -12.88
N LYS A 113 12.12 -15.99 -12.07
CA LYS A 113 11.29 -14.80 -12.34
C LYS A 113 11.63 -13.70 -11.33
N ARG A 114 12.76 -13.01 -11.54
CA ARG A 114 12.99 -11.68 -10.96
C ARG A 114 12.05 -10.69 -11.67
N GLY A 115 10.81 -10.57 -11.21
CA GLY A 115 9.80 -9.78 -11.93
C GLY A 115 8.49 -9.49 -11.18
N CYS A 116 8.44 -9.60 -9.86
CA CYS A 116 7.20 -9.41 -9.09
C CYS A 116 7.04 -7.99 -8.49
N LEU A 117 8.13 -7.35 -8.05
CA LEU A 117 8.07 -6.09 -7.28
C LEU A 117 7.58 -4.86 -8.07
N ILE A 118 7.77 -4.83 -9.40
CA ILE A 118 7.29 -3.74 -10.24
C ILE A 118 5.76 -3.84 -10.47
N SER A 119 5.18 -5.04 -10.31
CA SER A 119 3.77 -5.29 -10.62
C SER A 119 2.80 -4.59 -9.66
N ALA A 120 3.10 -4.54 -8.36
CA ALA A 120 2.17 -3.99 -7.37
C ALA A 120 1.98 -2.47 -7.53
N PHE A 121 3.08 -1.71 -7.65
CA PHE A 121 3.03 -0.26 -7.87
C PHE A 121 2.47 0.13 -9.25
N GLY A 122 2.76 -0.66 -10.29
CA GLY A 122 2.17 -0.46 -11.62
C GLY A 122 0.65 -0.68 -11.62
N ILE A 123 0.16 -1.70 -10.90
CA ILE A 123 -1.27 -1.95 -10.70
C ILE A 123 -1.90 -0.81 -9.88
N LEU A 124 -1.25 -0.31 -8.84
CA LEU A 124 -1.76 0.80 -8.02
C LEU A 124 -2.05 2.05 -8.85
N ILE A 125 -1.10 2.48 -9.69
CA ILE A 125 -1.27 3.62 -10.60
C ILE A 125 -2.39 3.34 -11.62
N LEU A 126 -2.46 2.11 -12.15
CA LEU A 126 -3.45 1.72 -13.15
C LEU A 126 -4.88 1.67 -12.57
N VAL A 127 -5.05 1.24 -11.31
CA VAL A 127 -6.34 1.27 -10.59
C VAL A 127 -6.79 2.70 -10.32
N ILE A 128 -5.90 3.57 -9.83
CA ILE A 128 -6.22 4.99 -9.59
C ILE A 128 -6.60 5.68 -10.92
N ALA A 129 -5.86 5.41 -12.01
CA ALA A 129 -6.18 5.95 -13.33
C ALA A 129 -7.54 5.46 -13.86
N LEU A 130 -7.88 4.18 -13.67
CA LEU A 130 -9.19 3.64 -14.06
C LEU A 130 -10.34 4.26 -13.25
N ILE A 131 -10.17 4.47 -11.95
CA ILE A 131 -11.17 5.15 -11.10
C ILE A 131 -11.37 6.60 -11.55
N ALA A 132 -10.28 7.32 -11.84
CA ALA A 132 -10.35 8.70 -12.35
C ALA A 132 -11.08 8.78 -13.71
N ILE A 133 -10.78 7.86 -14.64
CA ILE A 133 -11.47 7.79 -15.94
C ILE A 133 -12.96 7.44 -15.74
N ALA A 134 -13.29 6.49 -14.87
CA ALA A 134 -14.68 6.13 -14.59
C ALA A 134 -15.48 7.31 -14.02
N ALA A 135 -14.90 8.08 -13.09
CA ALA A 135 -15.53 9.28 -12.53
C ALA A 135 -15.78 10.37 -13.60
N VAL A 136 -14.82 10.60 -14.52
CA VAL A 136 -14.98 11.55 -15.63
C VAL A 136 -16.08 11.09 -16.60
N VAL A 137 -16.12 9.79 -16.94
CA VAL A 137 -17.20 9.24 -17.80
C VAL A 137 -18.56 9.36 -17.11
N PHE A 138 -18.66 9.12 -15.80
CA PHE A 138 -19.91 9.24 -15.06
C PHE A 138 -20.42 10.69 -15.04
N LEU A 139 -19.52 11.68 -14.88
CA LEU A 139 -19.86 13.10 -14.97
C LEU A 139 -20.29 13.53 -16.38
N LEU A 140 -19.70 12.96 -17.44
CA LEU A 140 -20.03 13.29 -18.82
C LEU A 140 -21.32 12.61 -19.32
N VAL A 141 -21.68 11.45 -18.77
CA VAL A 141 -22.84 10.64 -19.23
C VAL A 141 -24.05 10.78 -18.31
N GLY A 142 -23.87 11.06 -17.02
CA GLY A 142 -24.95 11.24 -16.04
C GLY A 142 -25.46 12.68 -15.87
N GLY A 143 -24.89 13.65 -16.60
CA GLY A 143 -25.18 15.08 -16.47
C GLY A 143 -25.99 15.70 -17.61
N GLY A 144 -26.85 14.92 -18.28
CA GLY A 144 -27.69 15.34 -19.41
C GLY A 144 -29.17 15.04 -19.22
#